data_AF-A0A329NT10-F1
#
_entry.id   AF-A0A329NT10-F1
#
_cell.length_a   1.000
_cell.length_b   1.000
_cell.length_c   1.000
_cell.angle_alpha   90.00
_cell.angle_beta   90.00
_cell.angle_gamma   90.00
#
_symmetry.space_group_name_H-M   'P 1'
#
loop_
_entity.id
_entity.type
_entity.pdbx_description
1 polymer ?
#
loop_
_entity_poly.entity_id
_entity_poly.type
_entity_poly.pdbx_seq_one_letter_code
_entity_poly.pdbx_strand_id
1 'polypeptide(L)'
;MDRNMQFRSITDEMANLYDRKNSDYGNSFDRSIDQFGLVASAVRLGDKYNRFSQLINANQQVKDESIRDTLIDLANYAVMTILWLDEKGEVVNEESYRL
;
A
#
# COMPACT_ATOMS: atom_id res chain seq x y z
N MET A 1 -26.74 0.91 0.76
CA MET A 1 -25.89 0.97 1.96
C MET A 1 -25.40 2.40 2.13
N ASP A 2 -25.30 2.87 3.37
CA ASP A 2 -24.71 4.18 3.67
C ASP A 2 -23.24 4.24 3.21
N ARG A 3 -22.79 5.40 2.70
CA ARG A 3 -21.43 5.57 2.18
C ARG A 3 -20.38 5.35 3.26
N ASN A 4 -20.65 5.75 4.50
CA ASN A 4 -19.72 5.50 5.62
C ASN A 4 -19.61 4.01 5.93
N MET A 5 -20.72 3.28 5.84
CA MET A 5 -20.72 1.82 6.03
C MET A 5 -19.93 1.11 4.93
N GLN A 6 -20.03 1.57 3.68
CA GLN A 6 -19.22 1.04 2.57
C GLN A 6 -17.73 1.32 2.77
N PHE A 7 -17.36 2.55 3.18
CA PHE A 7 -15.98 2.90 3.45
C PHE A 7 -15.38 2.00 4.55
N ARG A 8 -16.09 1.83 5.67
CA ARG A 8 -15.67 0.94 6.76
C ARG A 8 -15.48 -0.50 6.29
N SER A 9 -16.43 -1.02 5.50
CA SER A 9 -16.32 -2.37 4.96
C SER A 9 -15.07 -2.55 4.08
N ILE A 10 -14.66 -1.53 3.32
CA ILE A 10 -13.45 -1.58 2.50
C ILE A 10 -12.20 -1.53 3.39
N THR A 11 -12.18 -0.71 4.44
CA THR A 11 -11.05 -0.67 5.37
C THR A 11 -10.92 -1.95 6.19
N ASP A 12 -12.04 -2.59 6.54
CA ASP A 12 -12.03 -3.89 7.21
C ASP A 12 -11.49 -4.98 6.27
N GLU A 13 -11.85 -4.94 4.99
CA GLU A 13 -11.27 -5.84 3.99
C GLU A 13 -9.76 -5.62 3.81
N MET A 14 -9.32 -4.37 3.77
CA MET A 14 -7.91 -4.01 3.72
C MET A 14 -7.12 -4.61 4.89
N ALA A 15 -7.64 -4.47 6.11
CA ALA A 15 -7.05 -5.05 7.32
C ALA A 15 -6.99 -6.59 7.24
N ASN A 16 -8.09 -7.24 6.86
CA ASN A 16 -8.11 -8.71 6.68
C ASN A 16 -7.14 -9.20 5.59
N LEU A 17 -6.94 -8.41 4.52
CA LEU A 17 -5.96 -8.72 3.49
C LEU A 17 -4.52 -8.57 4.00
N TYR A 18 -4.25 -7.54 4.79
CA TYR A 18 -2.97 -7.37 5.47
C TYR A 18 -2.68 -8.56 6.38
N ASP A 19 -3.62 -8.95 7.25
CA ASP A 19 -3.45 -10.08 8.18
C ASP A 19 -3.15 -11.40 7.45
N ARG A 20 -3.90 -11.69 6.38
CA ARG A 20 -3.67 -12.88 5.55
C ARG A 20 -2.31 -12.86 4.88
N LYS A 21 -1.94 -11.73 4.26
CA LYS A 21 -0.65 -11.60 3.58
C LYS A 21 0.52 -11.65 4.56
N ASN A 22 0.37 -11.15 5.78
CA ASN A 22 1.42 -11.25 6.80
C ASN A 22 1.62 -12.70 7.28
N SER A 23 0.55 -13.50 7.32
CA SER A 23 0.63 -14.94 7.57
C SER A 23 1.30 -15.70 6.41
N ASP A 24 1.01 -15.32 5.16
CA ASP A 24 1.45 -16.07 3.96
C ASP A 24 2.84 -15.64 3.43
N TYR A 25 3.21 -14.35 3.57
CA TYR A 25 4.37 -13.73 2.90
C TYR A 25 5.46 -13.21 3.85
N GLY A 26 5.33 -13.40 5.16
CA GLY A 26 6.36 -13.15 6.18
C GLY A 26 7.31 -11.97 5.93
N ASN A 27 7.01 -10.82 6.54
CA ASN A 27 7.87 -9.62 6.70
C ASN A 27 8.65 -9.12 5.46
N SER A 28 8.31 -9.53 4.23
CA SER A 28 9.07 -9.16 3.03
C SER A 28 9.13 -7.64 2.81
N PHE A 29 8.00 -6.96 3.04
CA PHE A 29 7.96 -5.50 3.02
C PHE A 29 8.75 -4.93 4.20
N ASP A 30 8.48 -5.40 5.43
CA ASP A 30 9.16 -4.94 6.65
C ASP A 30 10.68 -5.03 6.55
N ARG A 31 11.24 -6.15 6.04
CA ARG A 31 12.68 -6.27 5.75
C ARG A 31 13.17 -5.24 4.76
N SER A 32 12.40 -5.01 3.70
CA SER A 32 12.79 -4.08 2.64
C SER A 32 12.81 -2.65 3.16
N ILE A 33 11.78 -2.25 3.91
CA ILE A 33 11.68 -0.89 4.46
C ILE A 33 12.66 -0.69 5.63
N ASP A 34 12.95 -1.69 6.45
CA ASP A 34 14.03 -1.62 7.45
C ASP A 34 15.42 -1.49 6.81
N GLN A 35 15.64 -2.14 5.66
CA GLN A 35 16.93 -2.10 4.97
C GLN A 35 17.13 -0.82 4.15
N PHE A 36 16.09 -0.33 3.47
CA PHE A 36 16.19 0.75 2.48
C PHE A 36 15.39 2.01 2.83
N GLY A 37 14.71 2.02 3.98
CA GLY A 37 13.85 3.12 4.41
C GLY A 37 12.72 3.41 3.41
N LEU A 38 12.31 4.68 3.37
CA LEU A 38 11.21 5.15 2.53
C LEU A 38 11.41 4.92 1.02
N VAL A 39 12.63 4.65 0.55
CA VAL A 39 12.87 4.26 -0.85
C VAL A 39 12.17 2.94 -1.19
N ALA A 40 12.18 1.95 -0.29
CA ALA A 40 11.46 0.70 -0.50
C ALA A 40 9.95 0.92 -0.60
N SER A 41 9.40 1.80 0.25
CA SER A 41 8.00 2.20 0.19
C SER A 41 7.66 2.90 -1.14
N ALA A 42 8.45 3.89 -1.54
CA ALA A 42 8.24 4.65 -2.77
C ALA A 42 8.22 3.75 -4.02
N VAL A 43 9.12 2.77 -4.09
CA VAL A 43 9.14 1.78 -5.18
C VAL A 43 7.84 0.96 -5.20
N ARG A 44 7.40 0.42 -4.06
CA ARG A 44 6.19 -0.42 -4.00
C ARG A 44 4.91 0.37 -4.31
N LEU A 45 4.80 1.59 -3.79
CA LEU A 45 3.71 2.50 -4.14
C LEU A 45 3.73 2.84 -5.63
N GLY A 46 4.92 3.13 -6.18
CA GLY A 46 5.13 3.37 -7.61
C GLY A 46 4.69 2.20 -8.48
N ASP A 47 5.04 0.97 -8.12
CA ASP A 47 4.61 -0.24 -8.84
C ASP A 47 3.08 -0.32 -8.94
N LYS A 48 2.37 -0.08 -7.82
CA LYS A 48 0.90 -0.12 -7.78
C LYS A 48 0.26 1.03 -8.54
N TYR A 49 0.82 2.24 -8.43
CA TYR A 49 0.36 3.39 -9.20
C TYR A 49 0.55 3.20 -10.71
N ASN A 50 1.70 2.68 -11.12
CA ASN A 50 1.99 2.39 -12.53
C ASN A 50 1.02 1.34 -13.08
N ARG A 51 0.73 0.31 -12.29
CA ARG A 51 -0.28 -0.69 -12.64
C ARG A 51 -1.67 -0.08 -12.78
N PHE A 52 -2.09 0.74 -11.83
CA PHE A 52 -3.37 1.45 -11.91
C PHE A 52 -3.45 2.28 -13.19
N SER A 53 -2.38 3.04 -13.48
CA SER A 53 -2.26 3.85 -14.71
C SER A 53 -2.35 3.00 -15.98
N GLN A 54 -1.78 1.80 -15.99
CA GLN A 54 -1.92 0.88 -17.13
C GLN A 54 -3.35 0.35 -17.26
N LEU A 55 -3.99 -0.05 -16.16
CA LEU A 55 -5.34 -0.62 -16.16
C LEU A 55 -6.43 0.36 -16.63
N ILE A 56 -6.26 1.66 -16.38
CA ILE A 56 -7.20 2.69 -16.85
C ILE A 56 -6.97 3.11 -18.31
N ASN A 57 -5.77 2.89 -18.85
CA ASN A 57 -5.40 3.30 -20.21
C ASN A 57 -5.46 2.14 -21.22
N ALA A 58 -5.41 0.89 -20.76
CA ALA A 58 -5.60 -0.28 -21.63
C ALA A 58 -7.09 -0.59 -21.80
N ASN A 59 -7.58 -0.70 -23.04
CA ASN A 59 -8.89 -1.27 -23.39
C ASN A 59 -8.92 -2.78 -23.05
N GLN A 60 -8.99 -3.07 -21.76
CA GLN A 60 -8.93 -4.34 -21.03
C GLN A 60 -9.04 -5.64 -21.84
N GLN A 61 -7.92 -6.36 -21.96
CA GLN A 61 -7.91 -7.82 -22.23
C GLN A 61 -7.11 -8.64 -21.20
N VAL A 62 -6.60 -8.04 -20.12
CA VAL A 62 -5.84 -8.79 -19.10
C VAL A 62 -6.75 -9.08 -17.90
N LYS A 63 -7.00 -10.37 -17.65
CA LYS A 63 -7.97 -10.91 -16.67
C LYS A 63 -7.43 -11.09 -15.26
N ASP A 64 -6.15 -10.84 -15.03
CA ASP A 64 -5.48 -11.44 -13.86
C ASP A 64 -5.57 -10.61 -12.56
N GLU A 65 -5.84 -9.30 -12.61
CA GLU A 65 -6.01 -8.50 -11.38
C GLU A 65 -6.84 -7.24 -11.61
N SER A 66 -7.77 -6.94 -10.69
CA SER A 66 -8.72 -5.84 -10.89
C SER A 66 -8.15 -4.47 -10.49
N ILE A 67 -8.75 -3.40 -11.03
CA ILE A 67 -8.48 -2.01 -10.59
C ILE A 67 -8.69 -1.88 -9.07
N ARG A 68 -9.73 -2.53 -8.54
CA ARG A 68 -10.08 -2.50 -7.13
C ARG A 68 -8.98 -3.12 -6.26
N ASP A 69 -8.48 -4.29 -6.65
CA ASP A 69 -7.41 -4.97 -5.92
C ASP A 69 -6.12 -4.13 -5.94
N THR A 70 -5.83 -3.49 -7.08
CA THR A 70 -4.67 -2.60 -7.22
C THR A 70 -4.76 -1.38 -6.30
N LEU A 71 -5.95 -0.77 -6.17
CA LEU A 71 -6.18 0.37 -5.27
C LEU A 71 -6.11 -0.04 -3.80
N ILE A 72 -6.60 -1.23 -3.46
CA ILE A 72 -6.49 -1.80 -2.10
C ILE A 72 -5.03 -2.06 -1.75
N ASP A 73 -4.26 -2.66 -2.66
CA ASP A 73 -2.83 -2.88 -2.47
C ASP A 73 -2.08 -1.54 -2.26
N LEU A 74 -2.38 -0.53 -3.08
CA LEU A 74 -1.79 0.81 -2.94
C LEU A 74 -2.08 1.40 -1.55
N ALA A 75 -3.33 1.31 -1.09
CA ALA A 75 -3.73 1.80 0.22
C ALA A 75 -3.05 1.02 1.36
N ASN A 76 -2.93 -0.30 1.24
CA ASN A 76 -2.23 -1.13 2.23
C ASN A 76 -0.74 -0.79 2.31
N TYR A 77 -0.03 -0.59 1.19
CA TYR A 77 1.37 -0.15 1.22
C TYR A 77 1.54 1.22 1.88
N ALA A 78 0.60 2.14 1.67
CA ALA A 78 0.62 3.43 2.36
C ALA A 78 0.45 3.25 3.89
N VAL A 79 -0.52 2.44 4.33
CA VAL A 79 -0.74 2.17 5.76
C VAL A 79 0.45 1.47 6.40
N MET A 80 1.03 0.44 5.75
CA MET A 80 2.24 -0.23 6.28
C MET A 80 3.43 0.73 6.41
N THR A 81 3.55 1.71 5.51
CA THR A 81 4.60 2.74 5.61
C THR A 81 4.38 3.66 6.80
N ILE A 82 3.12 4.04 7.07
CA ILE A 82 2.76 4.84 8.26
C ILE A 82 3.08 4.06 9.53
N LEU A 83 2.70 2.78 9.61
CA LEU A 83 3.03 1.92 10.76
C LEU A 83 4.53 1.89 11.02
N TRP A 84 5.34 1.74 9.97
CA TRP A 84 6.80 1.76 10.10
C TRP A 84 7.33 3.12 10.58
N LEU A 85 6.81 4.24 10.06
CA LEU A 85 7.19 5.58 10.50
C LEU A 85 6.85 5.82 11.98
N ASP A 86 5.63 5.44 12.38
CA ASP A 86 5.15 5.53 13.76
C ASP A 86 6.03 4.69 14.70
N GLU A 87 6.45 3.49 14.27
CA GLU A 87 7.37 2.63 15.02
C GLU A 87 8.77 3.22 15.19
N LYS A 88 9.30 3.92 14.17
CA LYS A 88 10.61 4.59 14.27
C LYS A 88 10.56 5.92 15.04
N GLY A 89 9.36 6.41 15.36
CA GLY A 89 9.18 7.75 15.93
C GLY A 89 9.59 8.86 14.96
N GLU A 90 9.64 8.56 13.65
CA GLU A 90 9.97 9.52 12.61
C GLU A 90 8.71 10.33 12.28
N VAL A 91 8.64 11.57 12.78
CA VAL A 91 7.68 12.53 12.24
C VAL A 91 8.27 13.04 10.93
N VAL A 92 7.61 12.70 9.81
CA VAL A 92 8.02 13.17 8.49
C VAL A 92 7.63 14.65 8.39
N ASN A 93 8.53 15.52 8.84
CA ASN A 93 8.41 16.97 8.72
C ASN A 93 9.14 17.40 7.44
N GLU A 94 8.68 18.47 6.77
CA GLU A 94 9.37 19.03 5.59
C GLU A 94 10.85 19.38 5.85
N GLU A 95 11.26 19.57 7.11
CA GLU A 95 12.65 19.87 7.49
C GLU A 95 13.58 18.64 7.44
N SER A 96 13.06 17.42 7.52
CA SER A 96 13.86 16.18 7.56
C SER A 96 14.51 15.83 6.21
N TYR A 97 14.11 16.49 5.11
CA TYR A 97 14.58 16.23 3.74
C TYR A 97 15.53 17.27 3.17
N ARG A 98 15.94 18.28 3.94
CA ARG A 98 16.97 19.21 3.49
C ARG A 98 18.36 18.64 3.78
N LEU A 99 18.87 17.87 2.82
CA LEU A 99 20.32 17.65 2.66
C LEU A 99 21.03 18.98 2.36
#